data_AF-A0A2V9F5Z9-F1
#
_entry.id   AF-A0A2V9F5Z9-F1
#
_cell.length_a   1.000
_cell.length_b   1.000
_cell.length_c   1.000
_cell.angle_alpha   90.00
_cell.angle_beta   90.00
_cell.angle_gamma   90.00
#
_symmetry.space_group_name_H-M   'P 1'
#
loop_
_entity.id
_entity.type
_entity.pdbx_description
1 polymer ?
#
loop_
_entity_poly.entity_id
_entity_poly.type
_entity_poly.pdbx_seq_one_letter_code
_entity_poly.pdbx_strand_id
1 'polypeptide(L)'
;MFLRSTKRKKDGKVHRYFSVVENRRLATGGTAQRTVLYLGEINDKQEEAWRKSLAVFDEDQKQYATMSLFPDDHAIPTGVSNGIQVRLGELELRRPRVFGNCWLACELWRDNDAKLQPLLRRS
;
A
#
# COMPACT_ATOMS: atom_id res chain seq x y z
N MET A 1 10.99 2.92 0.13
CA MET A 1 9.95 3.86 -0.33
C MET A 1 9.14 4.29 0.88
N PHE A 2 8.48 5.44 0.86
CA PHE A 2 7.73 5.94 2.01
C PHE A 2 6.41 6.58 1.59
N LEU A 3 5.49 6.71 2.55
CA LEU A 3 4.24 7.41 2.36
C LEU A 3 4.44 8.92 2.53
N ARG A 4 3.98 9.71 1.56
CA ARG A 4 3.95 11.17 1.65
C ARG A 4 2.50 11.63 1.74
N SER A 5 2.22 12.53 2.67
CA SER A 5 0.94 13.24 2.72
C SER A 5 1.07 14.67 2.19
N THR A 6 0.03 15.18 1.53
CA THR A 6 -0.04 16.57 1.04
C THR A 6 -1.41 17.14 1.34
N LYS A 7 -1.44 18.34 1.92
CA LYS A 7 -2.68 19.05 2.23
C LYS A 7 -3.00 20.01 1.09
N ARG A 8 -4.24 20.00 0.61
CA ARG A 8 -4.74 20.94 -0.40
C ARG A 8 -6.06 21.53 0.06
N LYS A 9 -6.23 22.84 -0.09
CA LYS A 9 -7.53 23.50 0.12
C LYS A 9 -8.34 23.42 -1.18
N LYS A 10 -9.55 22.87 -1.11
CA LYS A 10 -10.52 22.78 -2.22
C LYS A 10 -11.92 22.90 -1.64
N ASP A 11 -12.83 23.58 -2.33
CA ASP A 11 -14.25 23.71 -1.93
C ASP A 11 -14.45 24.17 -0.46
N GLY A 12 -13.56 25.05 0.02
CA GLY A 12 -13.56 25.55 1.40
C GLY A 12 -13.03 24.59 2.46
N LYS A 13 -12.72 23.33 2.12
CA LYS A 13 -12.23 22.29 3.04
C LYS A 13 -10.76 21.96 2.78
N VAL A 14 -10.09 21.43 3.80
CA VAL A 14 -8.72 20.90 3.68
C VAL A 14 -8.80 19.42 3.37
N HIS A 15 -8.19 19.01 2.26
CA HIS A 15 -8.13 17.63 1.81
C HIS A 15 -6.72 17.09 1.99
N ARG A 16 -6.58 15.87 2.52
CA ARG A 16 -5.30 15.18 2.71
C ARG A 16 -5.16 14.09 1.65
N TYR A 17 -4.15 14.23 0.79
CA TYR A 17 -3.81 13.26 -0.23
C TYR A 17 -2.59 12.47 0.17
N PHE A 18 -2.56 11.19 -0.21
CA PHE A 18 -1.44 10.29 0.06
C PHE A 18 -0.82 9.78 -1.24
N SER A 19 0.50 9.59 -1.23
CA SER A 19 1.26 9.04 -2.35
C SER A 19 2.44 8.23 -1.85
N VAL A 20 2.82 7.19 -2.59
CA VAL A 20 4.08 6.45 -2.36
C VAL A 20 5.20 7.14 -3.12
N VAL A 21 6.29 7.41 -2.43
CA VAL A 21 7.47 8.11 -2.97
C VAL A 21 8.70 7.22 -2.85
N GLU A 22 9.53 7.23 -3.89
CA GLU A 22 10.86 6.62 -3.90
C GLU A 22 11.97 7.66 -3.92
N ASN A 23 13.07 7.38 -3.22
CA ASN A 23 14.32 8.13 -3.32
C ASN A 23 15.18 7.49 -4.41
N ARG A 24 15.56 8.27 -5.43
CA ARG A 24 16.43 7.84 -6.54
C ARG A 24 17.75 8.59 -6.49
N ARG A 25 18.86 7.86 -6.45
CA ARG A 25 20.20 8.45 -6.60
C ARG A 25 20.39 8.94 -8.03
N LEU A 26 20.88 10.16 -8.17
CA LEU A 26 21.20 10.79 -9.44
C LEU A 26 22.68 10.58 -9.77
N ALA A 27 23.00 10.54 -11.08
CA ALA A 27 24.39 10.44 -11.54
C ALA A 27 25.26 11.62 -11.07
N THR A 28 24.66 12.76 -10.79
CA THR A 28 25.29 13.98 -10.25
C THR A 28 25.60 13.90 -8.76
N GLY A 29 25.38 12.75 -8.11
CA GLY A 29 25.63 12.54 -6.67
C GLY A 29 24.48 12.96 -5.75
N GLY A 30 23.44 13.61 -6.28
CA GLY A 30 22.24 13.98 -5.53
C GLY A 30 21.23 12.85 -5.36
N THR A 31 20.15 13.10 -4.61
CA THR A 31 18.98 12.23 -4.53
C THR A 31 17.74 13.00 -4.95
N ALA A 32 16.93 12.44 -5.84
CA ALA A 32 15.63 12.96 -6.23
C ALA A 32 14.51 12.12 -5.63
N GLN A 33 13.38 12.76 -5.33
CA GLN A 33 12.15 12.08 -4.94
C GLN A 33 11.25 11.91 -6.17
N ARG A 34 10.77 10.69 -6.40
CA ARG A 34 9.79 10.39 -7.45
C ARG A 34 8.54 9.79 -6.83
N THR A 35 7.38 10.33 -7.19
CA THR A 35 6.10 9.70 -6.87
C THR A 35 5.91 8.49 -7.75
N VAL A 36 5.66 7.33 -7.15
CA VAL A 36 5.49 6.05 -7.86
C VAL A 36 4.05 5.54 -7.83
N LEU A 37 3.23 6.03 -6.90
CA LEU A 37 1.81 5.73 -6.83
C LEU A 37 1.04 6.86 -6.14
N TYR A 38 -0.03 7.34 -6.76
CA TYR A 38 -0.99 8.23 -6.13
C TYR A 38 -2.10 7.38 -5.50
N LEU A 39 -2.26 7.47 -4.18
CA LEU A 39 -3.28 6.72 -3.44
C LEU A 39 -4.62 7.47 -3.37
N GLY A 40 -4.61 8.76 -3.66
CA GLY A 40 -5.80 9.61 -3.63
C GLY A 40 -6.01 10.28 -2.28
N GLU A 41 -7.24 10.78 -2.11
CA GLU A 41 -7.71 11.42 -0.88
C GLU A 41 -8.18 10.34 0.10
N ILE A 42 -7.84 10.49 1.38
CA ILE A 42 -8.54 9.78 2.47
C ILE A 42 -9.28 10.87 3.23
N ASN A 43 -10.60 10.83 3.22
CA ASN A 43 -11.45 11.79 3.92
C ASN A 43 -12.14 11.14 5.12
N ASP A 44 -12.62 11.98 6.04
CA ASP A 44 -13.31 11.58 7.27
C ASP A 44 -14.54 10.69 7.00
N LYS A 45 -15.17 10.82 5.82
CA LYS A 45 -16.31 9.96 5.42
C LYS A 45 -15.88 8.55 4.97
N GLN A 46 -14.66 8.40 4.47
CA GLN A 46 -14.05 7.11 4.16
C GLN A 46 -13.39 6.48 5.39
N GLU A 47 -13.16 7.25 6.45
CA GLU A 47 -12.55 6.79 7.71
C GLU A 47 -13.38 5.69 8.39
N GLU A 48 -14.72 5.81 8.39
CA GLU A 48 -15.62 4.74 8.84
C GLU A 48 -15.54 3.49 7.96
N ALA A 49 -15.43 3.65 6.64
CA ALA A 49 -15.29 2.55 5.68
C ALA A 49 -13.91 1.88 5.74
N TRP A 50 -12.92 2.55 6.32
CA TRP A 50 -11.56 2.05 6.53
C TRP A 50 -11.34 1.48 7.94
N ARG A 51 -12.41 1.22 8.71
CA ARG A 51 -12.41 0.21 9.77
C ARG A 51 -12.15 -1.17 9.17
N LYS A 52 -10.93 -1.35 8.65
CA LYS A 52 -10.41 -2.61 8.17
C LYS A 52 -9.95 -3.33 9.41
N SER A 53 -10.86 -4.13 9.94
CA SER A 53 -10.55 -5.21 10.84
C SER A 53 -9.46 -6.08 10.22
N LEU A 54 -8.26 -6.06 10.80
CA LEU A 54 -7.15 -6.93 10.39
C LEU A 54 -7.13 -8.14 11.32
N ALA A 55 -7.03 -9.33 10.74
CA ALA A 55 -6.66 -10.52 11.49
C ALA A 55 -5.17 -10.42 11.83
N VAL A 56 -4.86 -10.17 13.10
CA VAL A 56 -3.50 -10.13 13.65
C VAL A 56 -3.27 -11.42 14.40
N PHE A 57 -2.14 -12.07 14.14
CA PHE A 57 -1.76 -13.25 14.91
C PHE A 57 -1.16 -12.79 16.25
N ASP A 58 -1.80 -13.18 17.35
CA ASP A 58 -1.33 -12.97 18.71
C ASP A 58 -0.35 -14.10 19.07
N GLU A 59 0.94 -13.76 19.24
CA GLU A 59 2.00 -14.74 19.54
C GLU A 59 1.86 -15.34 20.95
N ASP A 60 1.34 -14.57 21.92
CA ASP A 60 1.18 -15.02 23.30
C ASP A 60 0.01 -16.01 23.42
N GLN A 61 -1.11 -15.68 22.79
CA GLN A 61 -2.32 -16.51 22.80
C GLN A 61 -2.33 -17.59 21.70
N LYS A 62 -1.34 -17.56 20.78
CA LYS A 62 -1.23 -18.43 19.61
C LYS A 62 -2.50 -18.50 18.76
N GLN A 63 -3.23 -17.38 18.65
CA GLN A 63 -4.49 -17.31 17.91
C GLN A 63 -4.62 -16.01 17.11
N TYR A 64 -5.49 -16.00 16.11
CA TYR A 64 -5.80 -14.78 15.38
C TYR A 64 -6.82 -13.95 16.16
N ALA A 65 -6.50 -12.68 16.36
CA ALA A 65 -7.38 -11.67 16.91
C ALA A 65 -7.76 -10.65 15.83
N THR A 66 -8.98 -10.14 15.91
CA THR A 66 -9.40 -9.03 15.04
C THR A 66 -9.04 -7.71 15.70
N MET A 67 -8.29 -6.88 14.98
CA MET A 67 -7.86 -5.56 15.43
C MET A 67 -8.36 -4.47 14.49
N SER A 68 -8.76 -3.32 15.05
CA SER A 68 -9.20 -2.16 14.28
C SER A 68 -8.08 -1.13 14.24
N LEU A 69 -7.71 -0.69 13.04
CA LEU A 69 -6.65 0.30 12.85
C LEU A 69 -7.22 1.71 12.82
N PHE A 70 -6.55 2.64 13.50
CA PHE A 70 -6.87 4.06 13.56
C PHE A 70 -5.64 4.89 13.19
N PRO A 71 -5.78 6.08 12.60
CA PRO A 71 -4.68 7.02 12.48
C PRO A 71 -4.18 7.47 13.86
N ASP A 72 -2.91 7.86 13.95
CA ASP A 72 -2.29 8.36 15.19
C ASP A 72 -2.75 9.76 15.60
N ASP A 73 -3.29 10.53 14.66
CA ASP A 73 -3.85 11.87 14.89
C ASP A 73 -5.34 11.86 15.32
N HIS A 74 -5.95 10.68 15.44
CA HIS A 74 -7.34 10.51 15.89
C HIS A 74 -7.45 9.62 17.12
N ALA A 75 -8.24 10.04 18.11
CA ALA A 75 -8.52 9.20 19.28
C ALA A 75 -9.31 7.94 18.89
N ILE A 76 -8.98 6.81 19.51
CA ILE A 76 -9.76 5.58 19.36
C ILE A 76 -11.14 5.80 20.02
N PRO A 77 -12.27 5.54 19.31
CA PRO A 77 -13.60 5.70 19.87
C PRO A 77 -13.84 4.81 21.09
N THR A 78 -14.56 5.34 22.08
CA THR A 78 -14.98 4.59 23.27
C THR A 78 -15.83 3.38 22.86
N GLY A 79 -15.51 2.19 23.40
CA GLY A 79 -16.19 0.93 23.07
C GLY A 79 -15.44 0.04 22.06
N VAL A 80 -14.29 0.48 21.55
CA VAL A 80 -13.39 -0.37 20.75
C VAL A 80 -12.34 -0.99 21.67
N SER A 81 -12.40 -2.31 21.90
CA SER A 81 -11.46 -3.03 22.77
C SER A 81 -10.10 -3.30 22.13
N ASN A 82 -10.06 -3.56 20.81
CA ASN A 82 -8.86 -3.95 20.06
C ASN A 82 -8.44 -2.87 19.05
N GLY A 83 -8.45 -1.61 19.48
CA GLY A 83 -8.05 -0.48 18.65
C GLY A 83 -6.55 -0.27 18.69
N ILE A 84 -5.92 -0.09 17.54
CA ILE A 84 -4.49 0.25 17.42
C ILE A 84 -4.35 1.52 16.59
N GLN A 85 -3.57 2.47 17.08
CA GLN A 85 -3.18 3.64 16.32
C GLN A 85 -1.94 3.35 15.46
N VAL A 86 -1.96 3.81 14.21
CA VAL A 86 -0.90 3.60 13.23
C VAL A 86 -0.38 4.95 12.76
N ARG A 87 0.94 5.14 12.89
CA ARG A 87 1.64 6.32 12.39
C ARG A 87 1.87 6.19 10.90
N LEU A 88 0.92 6.65 10.10
CA LEU A 88 1.01 6.57 8.64
C LEU A 88 2.22 7.33 8.08
N GLY A 89 2.67 8.39 8.77
CA GLY A 89 3.89 9.13 8.40
C GLY A 89 5.19 8.35 8.54
N GLU A 90 5.20 7.28 9.34
CA GLU A 90 6.35 6.40 9.55
C GLU A 90 6.29 5.13 8.67
N LEU A 91 5.26 5.01 7.82
CA LEU A 91 5.10 3.85 6.96
C LEU A 91 6.23 3.76 5.92
N GLU A 92 6.98 2.66 5.98
CA GLU A 92 8.03 2.33 5.03
C GLU A 92 7.67 1.09 4.21
N LEU A 93 7.77 1.23 2.89
CA LEU A 93 7.67 0.12 1.95
C LEU A 93 9.07 -0.44 1.69
N ARG A 94 9.33 -1.63 2.23
CA ARG A 94 10.58 -2.38 2.07
C ARG A 94 10.41 -3.49 1.04
N ARG A 95 11.44 -3.66 0.20
CA ARG A 95 11.47 -4.68 -0.87
C ARG A 95 10.16 -4.74 -1.69
N PRO A 96 9.63 -3.58 -2.17
CA PRO A 96 8.38 -3.58 -2.92
C PRO A 96 8.56 -4.45 -4.17
N ARG A 97 7.72 -5.48 -4.31
CA ARG A 97 7.72 -6.30 -5.52
C ARG A 97 7.12 -5.48 -6.64
N VAL A 98 7.85 -5.32 -7.74
CA VAL A 98 7.33 -4.72 -8.97
C VAL A 98 6.38 -5.73 -9.59
N PHE A 99 5.10 -5.69 -9.19
CA PHE A 99 4.07 -6.61 -9.70
C PHE A 99 4.01 -6.61 -11.24
N GLY A 100 4.34 -5.48 -11.89
CA GLY A 100 4.42 -5.38 -13.34
C GLY A 100 5.40 -6.37 -13.98
N ASN A 101 6.53 -6.67 -13.32
CA ASN A 101 7.51 -7.62 -13.87
C ASN A 101 7.03 -9.07 -13.74
N CYS A 102 6.40 -9.41 -12.62
CA CYS A 102 5.80 -10.73 -12.45
C CYS A 102 4.62 -10.93 -13.40
N TRP A 103 3.77 -9.91 -13.57
CA TRP A 103 2.68 -9.93 -14.54
C TRP A 103 3.21 -10.07 -15.97
N LEU A 104 4.18 -9.26 -16.38
CA LEU A 104 4.81 -9.33 -17.71
C LEU A 104 5.46 -10.71 -17.94
N ALA A 105 6.14 -11.26 -16.94
CA ALA A 105 6.69 -12.61 -17.02
C ALA A 105 5.59 -13.68 -17.20
N CYS A 106 4.47 -13.58 -16.47
CA CYS A 106 3.33 -14.48 -16.61
C CYS A 106 2.61 -14.33 -17.96
N GLU A 107 2.50 -13.12 -18.52
CA GLU A 107 1.99 -12.89 -19.88
C GLU A 107 2.93 -13.51 -20.92
N LEU A 108 4.23 -13.20 -20.86
CA LEU A 108 5.24 -13.77 -21.78
C LEU A 108 5.29 -15.30 -21.70
N TRP A 109 5.12 -15.89 -20.52
CA TRP A 109 5.06 -17.33 -20.35
C TRP A 109 3.83 -17.94 -21.05
N ARG A 110 2.64 -17.35 -20.88
CA ARG A 110 1.42 -17.79 -21.54
C ARG A 110 1.51 -17.69 -23.07
N ASP A 111 2.08 -16.59 -23.57
CA ASP A 111 2.32 -16.39 -24.99
C ASP A 111 3.28 -17.44 -25.57
N ASN A 112 4.34 -17.78 -24.83
CA ASN A 112 5.30 -18.80 -25.26
C ASN A 112 4.73 -20.22 -25.16
N ASP A 113 3.96 -20.55 -24.13
CA ASP A 113 3.29 -21.85 -24.01
C ASP A 113 2.38 -22.09 -25.23
N ALA A 114 1.55 -21.11 -25.58
CA ALA A 114 0.66 -21.17 -26.74
C ALA A 114 1.41 -21.38 -28.08
N LYS A 115 2.64 -20.87 -28.21
CA LYS A 115 3.47 -21.00 -29.41
C LYS A 115 4.24 -22.33 -29.47
N LEU A 116 4.55 -22.95 -28.33
CA LEU A 116 5.34 -24.18 -28.26
C LEU A 116 4.48 -25.45 -28.29
N GLN A 117 3.22 -25.41 -27.87
CA GLN A 117 2.32 -26.57 -27.90
C GLN A 117 2.13 -27.23 -29.30
N PRO A 118 2.06 -26.47 -30.43
CA PRO A 118 1.96 -27.08 -31.76
C PRO A 118 3.25 -27.79 -32.21
N LEU A 119 4.41 -27.40 -31.69
CA LEU A 119 5.72 -27.97 -32.04
C LEU A 119 6.02 -29.25 -31.25
N LEU A 120 5.56 -29.34 -30.01
CA LEU A 120 5.73 -30.52 -29.15
C LEU A 120 4.74 -31.66 -29.46
N ARG A 121 3.63 -31.40 -30.17
CA ARG A 121 2.66 -32.44 -30.59
C ARG A 121 2.97 -33.08 -31.96
N ARG A 122 4.09 -32.70 -32.59
CA ARG A 122 4.54 -33.23 -33.90
C ARG A 122 5.73 -34.20 -33.80
N SER A 123 6.15 -34.59 -32.60
CA SER A 123 7.15 -35.64 -32.35
C SER A 123 6.50 -36.95 -31.94
#